data_AF-A0A956XNQ0-F1
#
_entry.id   AF-A0A956XNQ0-F1
#
_cell.length_a   1.000
_cell.length_b   1.000
_cell.length_c   1.000
_cell.angle_alpha   90.00
_cell.angle_beta   90.00
_cell.angle_gamma   90.00
#
_symmetry.space_group_name_H-M   'P 1'
#
loop_
_entity.id
_entity.type
_entity.pdbx_description
1 polymer ?
#
loop_
_entity_poly.entity_id
_entity_poly.type
_entity_poly.pdbx_seq_one_letter_code
_entity_poly.pdbx_strand_id
1 'polypeptide(L)'
;MQLNLPINHLLENSENILIAGAGGGFDVFCGLPIYFTLRDMGKNVHLANYSFSPLEIVSYYSEVDVLRDGLLVGAKAGVPYKFNHGYFPEGYLSRWFKEVREEDVTIWMFAKVGPSLLNEFYQQLVEHLKIDTLILIDGG
;
A
#
# COMPACT_ATOMS: atom_id res chain seq x y z
N MET A 1 -1.04 -19.23 12.24
CA MET A 1 0.17 -19.07 11.40
C MET A 1 1.13 -18.16 12.14
N GLN A 2 2.44 -18.23 11.92
CA GLN A 2 3.43 -17.35 12.59
C GLN A 2 4.36 -16.74 11.53
N LEU A 3 4.73 -15.48 11.72
CA LEU A 3 5.71 -14.82 10.87
C LEU A 3 7.11 -15.37 11.16
N ASN A 4 7.73 -16.03 10.19
CA ASN A 4 9.07 -16.59 10.32
C ASN A 4 10.15 -15.55 9.96
N LEU A 5 10.13 -14.41 10.64
CA LEU A 5 11.10 -13.31 10.46
C LEU A 5 11.74 -12.95 11.80
N PRO A 6 13.00 -12.49 11.82
CA PRO A 6 13.71 -12.11 13.06
C PRO A 6 13.08 -10.93 13.79
N ILE A 7 12.09 -10.27 13.18
CA ILE A 7 11.32 -9.17 13.76
C ILE A 7 10.01 -9.60 14.42
N ASN A 8 9.65 -10.90 14.41
CA ASN A 8 8.33 -11.36 14.89
C ASN A 8 8.03 -10.91 16.33
N HIS A 9 9.03 -10.93 17.22
CA HIS A 9 8.90 -10.47 18.61
C HIS A 9 8.58 -8.97 18.73
N LEU A 10 8.95 -8.15 17.74
CA LEU A 10 8.63 -6.72 17.71
C LEU A 10 7.17 -6.45 17.32
N LEU A 11 6.50 -7.44 16.72
CA LEU A 11 5.14 -7.31 16.20
C LEU A 11 4.07 -7.89 17.12
N GLU A 12 4.45 -8.40 18.30
CA GLU A 12 3.53 -9.09 19.22
C GLU A 12 2.34 -8.20 19.63
N ASN A 13 2.63 -6.93 19.93
CA ASN A 13 1.65 -5.94 20.38
C ASN A 13 1.14 -5.01 19.26
N SER A 14 1.57 -5.22 18.01
CA SER A 14 1.13 -4.43 16.87
C SER A 14 -0.28 -4.81 16.47
N GLU A 15 -1.19 -3.87 16.23
CA GLU A 15 -2.58 -4.17 15.85
C GLU A 15 -2.94 -3.59 14.48
N ASN A 16 -2.55 -2.35 14.20
CA ASN A 16 -2.76 -1.65 12.94
C ASN A 16 -1.42 -1.42 12.25
N ILE A 17 -1.14 -2.24 11.25
CA ILE A 17 0.17 -2.35 10.61
C ILE A 17 0.10 -1.78 9.20
N LEU A 18 1.02 -0.89 8.86
CA LEU A 18 1.24 -0.44 7.49
C LEU A 18 2.46 -1.15 6.91
N ILE A 19 2.28 -1.86 5.80
CA ILE A 19 3.39 -2.39 5.00
C ILE A 19 3.57 -1.49 3.79
N ALA A 20 4.74 -0.85 3.67
CA ALA A 20 5.01 0.11 2.60
C ALA A 20 6.23 -0.31 1.77
N GLY A 21 6.06 -0.35 0.44
CA GLY A 21 7.18 -0.46 -0.50
C GLY A 21 8.01 0.83 -0.51
N ALA A 22 9.31 0.73 -0.23
CA ALA A 22 10.17 1.88 0.09
C ALA A 22 11.06 2.35 -1.08
N GLY A 23 11.53 1.44 -1.94
CA GLY A 23 12.20 1.76 -3.20
C GLY A 23 11.21 2.20 -4.29
N GLY A 24 9.96 1.75 -4.16
CA GLY A 24 8.84 2.10 -5.00
C GLY A 24 8.53 0.99 -5.97
N GLY A 25 8.28 1.28 -7.25
CA GLY A 25 8.30 0.18 -8.19
C GLY A 25 7.17 -0.85 -7.96
N PHE A 26 7.59 -2.11 -7.81
CA PHE A 26 6.78 -3.27 -7.43
C PHE A 26 7.05 -3.74 -5.98
N ASP A 27 7.72 -2.94 -5.14
CA ASP A 27 8.14 -3.35 -3.80
C ASP A 27 6.97 -3.78 -2.91
N VAL A 28 5.80 -3.17 -3.08
CA VAL A 28 4.57 -3.57 -2.38
C VAL A 28 4.23 -5.05 -2.56
N PHE A 29 4.59 -5.66 -3.70
CA PHE A 29 4.36 -7.09 -3.95
C PHE A 29 5.25 -7.98 -3.08
N CYS A 30 6.47 -7.54 -2.78
CA CYS A 30 7.38 -8.26 -1.89
C CYS A 30 6.81 -8.33 -0.46
N GLY A 31 5.95 -7.39 -0.08
CA GLY A 31 5.25 -7.37 1.20
C GLY A 31 4.07 -8.34 1.31
N LEU A 32 3.58 -8.92 0.21
CA LEU A 32 2.34 -9.73 0.22
C LEU A 32 2.39 -10.97 1.12
N PRO A 33 3.48 -11.77 1.16
CA PRO A 33 3.56 -12.90 2.09
C PRO A 33 3.43 -12.47 3.55
N ILE A 34 4.01 -11.31 3.92
CA ILE A 34 3.93 -10.73 5.26
C ILE A 34 2.51 -10.23 5.52
N TYR A 35 1.91 -9.53 4.55
CA TYR A 35 0.52 -9.06 4.61
C TYR A 35 -0.45 -10.19 4.93
N PHE A 36 -0.41 -11.29 4.17
CA PHE A 36 -1.30 -12.42 4.39
C PHE A 36 -1.05 -13.10 5.73
N THR A 37 0.22 -13.30 6.11
CA THR A 37 0.55 -13.93 7.38
C THR A 37 0.03 -13.12 8.58
N LEU A 38 0.20 -11.79 8.55
CA LEU A 38 -0.28 -10.90 9.62
C LEU A 38 -1.82 -10.81 9.65
N ARG A 39 -2.49 -10.82 8.49
CA ARG A 39 -3.96 -10.91 8.39
C ARG A 39 -4.48 -12.22 8.98
N ASP A 40 -3.84 -13.35 8.68
CA ASP A 40 -4.17 -14.66 9.25
C ASP A 40 -3.91 -14.75 10.76
N MET A 41 -3.06 -13.87 11.29
CA MET A 41 -2.83 -13.68 12.73
C MET A 41 -3.87 -12.74 13.38
N GLY A 42 -4.85 -12.24 12.61
CA GLY A 42 -5.92 -11.37 13.11
C GLY A 42 -5.56 -9.89 13.19
N LYS A 43 -4.41 -9.47 12.64
CA LYS A 43 -3.98 -8.06 12.64
C LYS A 43 -4.68 -7.27 11.55
N ASN A 44 -4.87 -5.97 11.76
CA ASN A 44 -5.35 -5.05 10.74
C ASN A 44 -4.16 -4.57 9.90
N VAL A 45 -4.10 -4.93 8.62
CA VAL A 45 -2.93 -4.68 7.78
C VAL A 45 -3.33 -3.84 6.58
N HIS A 46 -2.58 -2.76 6.36
CA HIS A 46 -2.72 -1.82 5.26
C HIS A 46 -1.51 -1.91 4.35
N LEU A 47 -1.71 -1.58 3.08
CA LEU A 47 -0.66 -1.59 2.07
C LEU A 47 -0.40 -0.17 1.55
N ALA A 48 0.86 0.17 1.39
CA ALA A 48 1.29 1.39 0.72
C ALA A 48 2.49 1.15 -0.20
N ASN A 49 2.77 2.11 -1.09
CA ASN A 49 3.92 2.09 -1.97
C ASN A 49 4.43 3.52 -2.22
N TYR A 50 5.75 3.68 -2.28
CA TYR A 50 6.36 4.88 -2.85
C TYR A 50 6.19 4.86 -4.37
N SER A 51 5.11 5.42 -4.88
CA SER A 51 4.65 5.09 -6.21
C SER A 51 5.49 5.73 -7.32
N PHE A 52 5.74 4.94 -8.37
CA PHE A 52 6.28 5.45 -9.63
C PHE A 52 5.17 5.81 -10.63
N SER A 53 3.92 5.46 -10.30
CA SER A 53 2.76 5.83 -11.08
C SER A 53 2.55 7.35 -11.00
N PRO A 54 2.21 8.04 -12.10
CA PRO A 54 1.88 9.45 -12.06
C PRO A 54 0.51 9.66 -11.40
N LEU A 55 0.50 9.97 -10.09
CA LEU A 55 -0.71 10.04 -9.25
C LEU A 55 -1.83 10.91 -9.83
N GLU A 56 -1.49 12.09 -10.35
CA GLU A 56 -2.47 12.97 -11.00
C GLU A 56 -3.16 12.28 -12.18
N ILE A 57 -2.38 11.60 -13.01
CA ILE A 57 -2.86 10.94 -14.23
C ILE A 57 -3.74 9.74 -13.87
N VAL A 58 -3.30 8.86 -12.96
CA VAL A 58 -4.10 7.68 -12.55
C VAL A 58 -5.43 8.05 -11.90
N SER A 59 -5.48 9.18 -11.18
CA SER A 59 -6.69 9.66 -10.52
C SER A 59 -7.79 10.09 -11.50
N TYR A 60 -7.45 10.40 -12.76
CA TYR A 60 -8.45 10.77 -13.78
C TYR A 60 -9.21 9.59 -14.38
N TYR A 61 -8.66 8.39 -14.35
CA TYR A 61 -9.24 7.23 -15.03
C TYR A 61 -9.37 5.97 -14.17
N SER A 62 -9.05 6.06 -12.88
CA SER A 62 -9.26 4.98 -11.92
C SER A 62 -9.92 5.51 -10.66
N GLU A 63 -10.60 4.61 -9.95
CA GLU A 63 -11.16 4.94 -8.64
C GLU A 63 -10.04 5.05 -7.61
N VAL A 64 -9.98 6.19 -6.92
CA VAL A 64 -9.00 6.47 -5.87
C VAL A 64 -9.65 7.13 -4.67
N ASP A 65 -9.15 6.82 -3.48
CA ASP A 65 -9.35 7.67 -2.30
C ASP A 65 -8.28 8.78 -2.30
N VAL A 66 -8.65 10.00 -1.93
CA VAL A 66 -7.72 11.13 -1.90
C VAL A 66 -7.54 11.59 -0.46
N LEU A 67 -6.32 11.49 0.05
CA LEU A 67 -5.96 12.05 1.36
C LEU A 67 -5.19 13.37 1.20
N ARG A 68 -4.37 13.48 0.14
CA ARG A 68 -3.76 14.73 -0.31
C ARG A 68 -3.74 14.78 -1.83
N ASP A 69 -4.37 15.80 -2.40
CA ASP A 69 -4.57 15.93 -3.85
C ASP A 69 -3.25 15.79 -4.63
N GLY A 70 -3.23 14.86 -5.59
CA GLY A 70 -2.07 14.52 -6.42
C GLY A 70 -0.85 13.92 -5.68
N LEU A 71 -0.89 13.76 -4.36
CA LEU A 71 0.30 13.54 -3.53
C LEU A 71 0.22 12.31 -2.62
N LEU A 72 -0.97 12.02 -2.08
CA LEU A 72 -1.25 10.84 -1.27
C LEU A 72 -2.65 10.34 -1.57
N VAL A 73 -2.73 9.24 -2.31
CA VAL A 73 -3.99 8.68 -2.80
C VAL A 73 -4.02 7.16 -2.60
N GLY A 74 -5.20 6.58 -2.42
CA GLY A 74 -5.40 5.14 -2.27
C GLY A 74 -6.00 4.54 -3.53
N ALA A 75 -5.26 3.68 -4.23
CA ALA A 75 -5.77 2.98 -5.40
C ALA A 75 -6.83 1.95 -5.02
N LYS A 76 -7.95 1.94 -5.75
CA LYS A 76 -9.02 0.94 -5.65
C LYS A 76 -9.11 0.07 -6.90
N ALA A 77 -9.96 -0.96 -6.84
CA ALA A 77 -10.12 -1.98 -7.87
C ALA A 77 -10.66 -1.47 -9.23
N GLY A 78 -11.12 -0.22 -9.31
CA GLY A 78 -11.74 0.41 -10.48
C GLY A 78 -10.78 0.74 -11.63
N VAL A 79 -9.83 -0.13 -11.97
CA VAL A 79 -8.91 0.06 -13.11
C VAL A 79 -9.56 -0.45 -14.41
N PRO A 80 -9.84 0.41 -15.41
CA PRO A 80 -10.51 0.01 -16.63
C PRO A 80 -9.72 -1.02 -17.44
N TYR A 81 -10.35 -2.10 -17.91
CA TYR A 81 -9.71 -3.11 -18.76
C TYR A 81 -9.14 -2.55 -20.08
N LYS A 82 -9.73 -1.46 -20.59
CA LYS A 82 -9.24 -0.78 -21.79
C LYS A 82 -7.98 0.06 -21.55
N PHE A 83 -7.62 0.28 -20.28
CA PHE A 83 -6.36 0.93 -19.92
C PHE A 83 -5.23 -0.07 -20.16
N ASN A 84 -4.71 -0.05 -21.38
CA ASN A 84 -3.80 -1.05 -21.90
C ASN A 84 -2.41 -0.88 -21.25
N HIS A 85 -2.05 -1.75 -20.31
CA HIS A 85 -0.67 -2.00 -19.85
C HIS A 85 0.12 -0.78 -19.31
N GLY A 86 -0.54 0.30 -18.90
CA GLY A 86 0.14 1.41 -18.24
C GLY A 86 0.73 0.97 -16.90
N TYR A 87 1.85 1.58 -16.52
CA TYR A 87 2.50 1.34 -15.23
C TYR A 87 1.57 1.79 -14.09
N PHE A 88 0.88 0.85 -13.45
CA PHE A 88 0.00 1.10 -12.30
C PHE A 88 -0.12 -0.12 -11.37
N PRO A 89 1.01 -0.61 -10.81
CA PRO A 89 1.05 -1.83 -10.00
C PRO A 89 0.02 -1.83 -8.86
N GLU A 90 -0.17 -0.69 -8.21
CA GLU A 90 -1.03 -0.54 -7.04
C GLU A 90 -2.51 -0.74 -7.38
N GLY A 91 -2.97 -0.12 -8.47
CA GLY A 91 -4.34 -0.31 -8.96
C GLY A 91 -4.61 -1.74 -9.42
N TYR A 92 -3.66 -2.36 -10.12
CA TYR A 92 -3.80 -3.77 -10.53
C TYR A 92 -3.80 -4.72 -9.33
N LEU A 93 -3.01 -4.44 -8.30
CA LEU A 93 -3.02 -5.21 -7.06
C LEU A 93 -4.37 -5.09 -6.35
N SER A 94 -4.90 -3.88 -6.21
CA SER A 94 -6.25 -3.66 -5.65
C SER A 94 -7.33 -4.40 -6.44
N ARG A 95 -7.25 -4.35 -7.78
CA ARG A 95 -8.17 -5.10 -8.66
C ARG A 95 -8.04 -6.61 -8.47
N TRP A 96 -6.82 -7.13 -8.36
CA TRP A 96 -6.58 -8.56 -8.11
C TRP A 96 -7.19 -9.00 -6.78
N PHE A 97 -7.06 -8.20 -5.71
CA PHE A 97 -7.74 -8.47 -4.43
C PHE A 97 -9.26 -8.56 -4.64
N LYS A 98 -9.86 -7.63 -5.38
CA LYS A 98 -11.30 -7.66 -5.62
C LYS A 98 -11.74 -8.89 -6.42
N GLU A 99 -11.04 -9.19 -7.51
CA GLU A 99 -11.44 -10.24 -8.47
C GLU A 99 -11.14 -11.66 -7.96
N VAL A 100 -10.03 -11.85 -7.26
CA VAL A 100 -9.54 -13.19 -6.87
C VAL A 100 -9.85 -13.53 -5.42
N ARG A 101 -9.94 -12.50 -4.56
CA ARG A 101 -10.12 -12.67 -3.12
C ARG A 101 -11.48 -12.18 -2.62
N GLU A 102 -12.24 -11.48 -3.46
CA GLU A 102 -13.48 -10.80 -3.07
C GLU A 102 -13.27 -9.76 -1.95
N GLU A 103 -12.05 -9.21 -1.84
CA GLU A 103 -11.66 -8.24 -0.82
C GLU A 103 -11.48 -6.84 -1.44
N ASP A 104 -12.08 -5.81 -0.84
CA ASP A 104 -11.84 -4.41 -1.19
C ASP A 104 -10.61 -3.89 -0.44
N VAL A 105 -9.43 -4.01 -1.06
CA VAL A 105 -8.15 -3.59 -0.47
C VAL A 105 -7.65 -2.32 -1.15
N THR A 106 -7.56 -1.22 -0.40
CA THR A 106 -6.94 0.02 -0.85
C THR A 106 -5.41 -0.09 -0.79
N ILE A 107 -4.73 0.28 -1.87
CA ILE A 107 -3.27 0.38 -1.90
C ILE A 107 -2.86 1.85 -1.90
N TRP A 108 -2.33 2.33 -0.79
CA TRP A 108 -1.93 3.73 -0.64
C TRP A 108 -0.66 4.04 -1.45
N MET A 109 -0.63 5.22 -2.04
CA MET A 109 0.42 5.66 -2.94
C MET A 109 0.95 7.01 -2.48
N PHE A 110 2.24 7.06 -2.21
CA PHE A 110 2.96 8.30 -2.03
C PHE A 110 3.48 8.78 -3.39
N ALA A 111 3.26 10.05 -3.72
CA ALA A 111 3.91 10.66 -4.88
C ALA A 111 5.44 10.64 -4.72
N LYS A 112 6.15 10.65 -5.85
CA LYS A 112 7.60 10.76 -5.89
C LYS A 112 8.06 12.14 -5.41
N VAL A 113 8.43 12.26 -4.14
CA VAL A 113 8.78 13.52 -3.47
C VAL A 113 10.04 13.37 -2.61
N GLY A 114 10.58 14.49 -2.15
CA GLY A 114 11.71 14.49 -1.21
C GLY A 114 11.33 13.97 0.19
N PRO A 115 12.31 13.55 1.00
CA PRO A 115 12.10 12.86 2.27
C PRO A 115 11.30 13.67 3.30
N SER A 116 11.44 15.00 3.32
CA SER A 116 10.67 15.88 4.23
C SER A 116 9.17 15.74 3.99
N LEU A 117 8.77 15.83 2.72
CA LEU A 117 7.36 15.77 2.33
C LEU A 117 6.83 14.33 2.43
N LEU A 118 7.67 13.33 2.12
CA LEU A 118 7.32 11.93 2.30
C LEU A 118 7.03 11.62 3.78
N ASN A 119 7.83 12.17 4.70
CA ASN A 119 7.60 12.01 6.13
C ASN A 119 6.24 12.62 6.56
N GLU A 120 5.87 13.79 6.04
CA GLU A 120 4.53 14.35 6.27
C GLU A 120 3.42 13.44 5.75
N PHE A 121 3.60 12.80 4.58
CA PHE A 121 2.61 11.88 4.04
C PHE A 121 2.45 10.63 4.90
N TYR A 122 3.56 10.06 5.38
CA TYR A 122 3.50 8.96 6.34
C TYR A 122 2.75 9.35 7.60
N GLN A 123 3.03 10.53 8.17
CA GLN A 123 2.32 11.03 9.35
C GLN A 123 0.80 11.17 9.09
N GLN A 124 0.42 11.77 7.96
CA GLN A 124 -0.99 11.88 7.56
C GLN A 124 -1.66 10.51 7.42
N LEU A 125 -0.98 9.54 6.79
CA LEU A 125 -1.53 8.21 6.58
C LEU A 125 -1.63 7.43 7.90
N VAL A 126 -0.62 7.56 8.77
CA VAL A 126 -0.59 6.97 10.11
C VAL A 126 -1.76 7.48 10.94
N GLU A 127 -2.04 8.78 10.92
CA GLU A 127 -3.18 9.37 11.61
C GLU A 127 -4.52 8.90 11.02
N HIS A 128 -4.63 8.89 9.69
CA HIS A 128 -5.84 8.49 8.98
C HIS A 128 -6.24 7.03 9.27
N LEU A 129 -5.27 6.11 9.23
CA LEU A 129 -5.48 4.67 9.41
C LEU A 129 -5.25 4.19 10.84
N LYS A 130 -4.81 5.07 11.75
CA LYS A 130 -4.44 4.77 13.14
C LYS A 130 -3.36 3.69 13.25
N ILE A 131 -2.31 3.82 12.44
CA ILE A 131 -1.21 2.87 12.37
C ILE A 131 -0.38 2.93 13.66
N ASP A 132 -0.07 1.78 14.24
CA ASP A 132 0.86 1.65 15.38
C ASP A 132 2.22 1.09 14.96
N THR A 133 2.30 0.46 13.78
CA THR A 133 3.51 -0.22 13.31
C THR A 133 3.70 -0.03 11.81
N LEU A 134 4.90 0.41 11.42
CA LEU A 134 5.31 0.54 10.03
C LEU A 134 6.36 -0.51 9.69
N ILE A 135 6.13 -1.27 8.61
CA ILE A 135 7.09 -2.20 8.02
C ILE A 135 7.44 -1.68 6.62
N LEU A 136 8.71 -1.33 6.43
CA LEU A 136 9.23 -0.92 5.13
C LEU A 136 9.81 -2.14 4.40
N ILE A 137 9.41 -2.33 3.15
CA ILE A 137 9.85 -3.44 2.29
C ILE A 137 10.55 -2.86 1.08
N ASP A 138 11.66 -3.48 0.69
CA ASP A 138 12.43 -3.16 -0.50
C ASP A 138 12.57 -4.43 -1.34
N GLY A 139 12.31 -4.32 -2.64
CA GLY A 139 12.43 -5.40 -3.62
C GLY A 139 13.85 -5.65 -4.12
N GLY A 140 14.80 -4.75 -3.81
CA GLY A 140 16.22 -4.82 -4.22
C GLY A 140 16.66 -3.73 -5.18
#